data_AF-A0A2S7JBW2-F1
#
_entry.id   AF-A0A2S7JBW2-F1
#
_cell.length_a   1.000
_cell.length_b   1.000
_cell.length_c   1.000
_cell.angle_alpha   90.00
_cell.angle_beta   90.00
_cell.angle_gamma   90.00
#
_symmetry.space_group_name_H-M   'P 1'
#
loop_
_entity.id
_entity.type
_entity.pdbx_description
1 polymer ?
#
loop_
_entity_poly.entity_id
_entity_poly.type
_entity_poly.pdbx_seq_one_letter_code
_entity_poly.pdbx_strand_id
1 'polypeptide(L)'
;MNPLHGLQLAIELAERKRDERAQVLAQAQRQVLMGQQQLQQLQSYANDTDARWTQGHNMALSSELIRHHYQFVERLQHAIGMQDGVIANLVRQENQCRATLMQAEMRVSGLKQVLEKRKLQIAAVEQRREQGRMDEMAALVYARRMASAQLEDAR
;
A
#
# COMPACT_ATOMS: atom_id res chain seq x y z
N MET A 1 23.47 16.05 -15.43
CA MET A 1 22.72 15.55 -14.25
C MET A 1 23.10 14.11 -13.99
N ASN A 2 23.38 13.73 -12.73
CA ASN A 2 23.68 12.34 -12.37
C ASN A 2 22.40 11.48 -12.55
N PRO A 3 22.38 10.47 -13.44
CA PRO A 3 21.18 9.66 -13.70
C PRO A 3 20.69 8.88 -12.47
N LEU A 4 21.55 8.63 -11.48
CA LEU A 4 21.16 8.02 -10.21
C LEU A 4 20.34 8.98 -9.35
N HIS A 5 20.64 10.27 -9.38
CA HIS A 5 19.92 11.28 -8.61
C HIS A 5 18.47 11.43 -9.08
N GLY A 6 18.25 11.40 -10.40
CA GLY A 6 16.88 11.42 -10.96
C GLY A 6 16.07 10.18 -10.55
N LEU A 7 16.69 9.00 -10.48
CA LEU A 7 16.03 7.78 -10.00
C LEU A 7 15.74 7.81 -8.50
N GLN A 8 16.65 8.35 -7.68
CA GLN A 8 16.43 8.56 -6.26
C GLN A 8 15.22 9.47 -6.02
N LEU A 9 15.15 10.61 -6.71
CA LEU A 9 14.01 11.52 -6.62
C LEU A 9 12.71 10.85 -7.07
N ALA A 10 12.75 10.04 -8.14
CA ALA A 10 11.59 9.29 -8.61
C ALA A 10 11.11 8.25 -7.58
N ILE A 11 12.02 7.62 -6.84
CA ILE A 11 11.71 6.70 -5.73
C ILE A 11 11.05 7.48 -4.59
N GLU A 12 11.63 8.61 -4.16
CA GLU A 12 11.05 9.43 -3.09
C GLU A 12 9.61 9.88 -3.43
N LEU A 13 9.39 10.32 -4.66
CA LEU A 13 8.05 10.69 -5.13
C LEU A 13 7.09 9.48 -5.17
N ALA A 14 7.58 8.30 -5.54
CA ALA A 14 6.77 7.09 -5.56
C ALA A 14 6.43 6.60 -4.13
N GLU A 15 7.36 6.73 -3.18
CA GLU A 15 7.15 6.40 -1.77
C GLU A 15 6.12 7.33 -1.14
N ARG A 16 6.21 8.64 -1.37
CA ARG A 16 5.18 9.61 -0.92
C ARG A 16 3.80 9.24 -1.45
N LYS A 17 3.69 8.92 -2.74
CA LYS A 17 2.42 8.46 -3.34
C LYS A 17 1.90 7.17 -2.72
N ARG A 18 2.77 6.19 -2.45
CA ARG A 18 2.38 4.96 -1.74
C ARG A 18 1.81 5.29 -0.36
N ASP A 19 2.47 6.16 0.38
CA ASP A 19 2.07 6.53 1.74
C ASP A 19 0.73 7.27 1.74
N GLU A 20 0.50 8.16 0.77
CA GLU A 20 -0.82 8.76 0.53
C GLU A 20 -1.90 7.69 0.26
N ARG A 21 -1.61 6.66 -0.57
CA ARG A 21 -2.56 5.56 -0.80
C ARG A 21 -2.81 4.71 0.45
N ALA A 22 -1.80 4.53 1.29
CA ALA A 22 -1.93 3.82 2.55
C ALA A 22 -2.87 4.58 3.52
N GLN A 23 -2.74 5.91 3.58
CA GLN A 23 -3.65 6.74 4.38
C GLN A 23 -5.10 6.66 3.88
N VAL A 24 -5.31 6.68 2.57
CA VAL A 24 -6.64 6.53 1.95
C VAL A 24 -7.24 5.15 2.26
N LEU A 25 -6.46 4.07 2.17
CA LEU A 25 -6.92 2.74 2.55
C LEU A 25 -7.30 2.68 4.03
N ALA A 26 -6.49 3.26 4.92
CA ALA A 26 -6.79 3.30 6.35
C ALA A 26 -8.09 4.07 6.64
N GLN A 27 -8.38 5.13 5.88
CA GLN A 27 -9.65 5.85 5.98
C GLN A 27 -10.84 4.99 5.51
N ALA A 28 -10.71 4.30 4.37
CA ALA A 28 -11.75 3.43 3.86
C ALA A 28 -12.06 2.28 4.85
N GLN A 29 -11.04 1.68 5.46
CA GLN A 29 -11.20 0.66 6.49
C GLN A 29 -11.96 1.17 7.71
N ARG A 30 -11.63 2.39 8.18
CA ARG A 30 -12.38 3.02 9.28
C ARG A 30 -13.85 3.23 8.92
N GLN A 31 -14.14 3.65 7.68
CA GLN A 31 -15.52 3.83 7.23
C GLN A 31 -16.30 2.53 7.22
N VAL A 32 -15.71 1.42 6.75
CA VAL A 32 -16.31 0.08 6.79
C VAL A 32 -16.64 -0.30 8.25
N LEU A 33 -15.68 -0.14 9.16
CA LEU A 33 -15.88 -0.45 10.59
C LEU A 33 -17.00 0.39 11.21
N MET A 34 -17.03 1.70 10.94
CA MET A 34 -18.12 2.57 11.43
C MET A 34 -19.48 2.17 10.86
N GLY A 35 -19.53 1.80 9.58
CA GLY A 35 -20.75 1.30 8.95
C GLY A 35 -21.27 0.02 9.62
N GLN A 36 -20.37 -0.94 9.90
CA GLN A 36 -20.70 -2.18 10.59
C GLN A 36 -21.18 -1.93 12.03
N GLN A 37 -20.54 -1.01 12.75
CA GLN A 37 -20.97 -0.63 14.10
C GLN A 37 -22.38 -0.04 14.11
N GLN A 38 -22.71 0.83 13.14
CA GLN A 38 -24.06 1.38 13.00
C GLN A 38 -25.10 0.30 12.69
N LEU A 39 -24.77 -0.66 11.83
CA LEU A 39 -25.65 -1.80 11.56
C LEU A 39 -25.92 -2.62 12.83
N GLN A 40 -24.87 -2.92 13.59
CA GLN A 40 -25.00 -3.65 14.86
C GLN A 40 -25.89 -2.88 15.85
N GLN A 41 -25.78 -1.55 15.91
CA GLN A 41 -26.65 -0.72 16.74
C GLN A 41 -28.12 -0.81 16.31
N LEU A 42 -28.40 -0.74 15.00
CA LEU A 42 -29.76 -0.88 14.48
C LEU A 42 -30.36 -2.26 14.79
N GLN A 43 -29.56 -3.32 14.63
CA GLN A 43 -29.98 -4.70 14.93
C GLN A 43 -30.22 -4.91 16.42
N SER A 44 -29.34 -4.40 17.29
CA SER A 44 -29.53 -4.45 18.74
C SER A 44 -30.81 -3.71 19.14
N TYR A 45 -31.03 -2.54 18.58
CA TYR A 45 -32.22 -1.74 18.86
C TYR A 45 -33.52 -2.42 18.39
N ALA A 46 -33.48 -3.13 17.26
CA ALA A 46 -34.60 -3.95 16.79
C ALA A 46 -34.94 -5.04 17.82
N ASN A 47 -33.94 -5.82 18.23
CA ASN A 47 -34.09 -6.91 19.19
C ASN A 47 -34.61 -6.42 20.55
N ASP A 48 -34.09 -5.31 21.06
CA ASP A 48 -34.54 -4.72 22.33
C ASP A 48 -35.99 -4.26 22.26
N THR A 49 -36.41 -3.70 21.12
CA THR A 49 -37.79 -3.24 20.91
C THR A 49 -38.75 -4.42 20.84
N ASP A 50 -38.39 -5.49 20.13
CA ASP A 50 -39.19 -6.72 20.02
C ASP A 50 -39.31 -7.45 21.38
N ALA A 51 -38.22 -7.51 22.15
CA ALA A 51 -38.21 -8.11 23.48
C ALA A 51 -39.14 -7.35 24.45
N ARG A 52 -39.11 -6.02 24.44
CA ARG A 52 -40.04 -5.20 25.26
C ARG A 52 -41.48 -5.34 24.80
N TRP A 53 -41.71 -5.40 23.49
CA TRP A 53 -43.05 -5.59 22.91
C TRP A 53 -43.66 -6.91 23.38
N THR A 54 -42.93 -8.02 23.25
CA THR A 54 -43.38 -9.36 23.69
C THR A 54 -43.66 -9.44 25.20
N GLN A 55 -42.85 -8.80 26.04
CA GLN A 55 -43.07 -8.76 27.49
C GLN A 55 -44.30 -7.92 27.91
N GLY A 56 -44.66 -6.90 27.12
CA GLY A 56 -45.81 -6.02 27.38
C GLY A 56 -47.19 -6.59 27.02
N HIS A 57 -47.26 -7.76 26.38
CA HIS A 57 -48.51 -8.39 25.91
C HIS A 57 -49.49 -8.81 27.02
N ASN A 58 -49.09 -8.75 28.30
CA ASN A 58 -49.99 -9.01 29.43
C ASN A 58 -50.92 -7.83 29.76
N MET A 59 -50.82 -6.70 29.05
CA MET A 59 -51.70 -5.53 29.21
C MET A 59 -52.60 -5.34 27.97
N ALA A 60 -53.80 -4.77 28.16
CA ALA A 60 -54.71 -4.46 27.06
C ALA A 60 -54.12 -3.36 26.14
N LEU A 61 -53.43 -3.76 25.08
CA LEU A 61 -52.84 -2.85 24.09
C LEU A 61 -53.94 -2.34 23.14
N SER A 62 -53.90 -1.04 22.82
CA SER A 62 -54.79 -0.47 21.80
C SER A 62 -54.40 -0.95 20.39
N SER A 63 -55.38 -1.11 19.51
CA SER A 63 -55.15 -1.47 18.10
C SER A 63 -54.25 -0.47 17.37
N GLU A 64 -54.31 0.81 17.77
CA GLU A 64 -53.47 1.87 17.25
C GLU A 64 -51.98 1.69 17.63
N LEU A 65 -51.70 1.30 18.88
CA LEU A 65 -50.34 1.04 19.35
C LEU A 65 -49.72 -0.16 18.62
N ILE A 66 -50.50 -1.21 18.37
CA ILE A 66 -50.08 -2.38 17.58
C ILE A 66 -49.70 -1.97 16.16
N ARG A 67 -50.53 -1.16 15.50
CA ARG A 67 -50.25 -0.65 14.14
C ARG A 67 -48.95 0.17 14.10
N HIS A 68 -48.74 1.04 15.07
CA HIS A 68 -47.53 1.87 15.13
C HIS A 68 -46.26 1.05 15.34
N HIS A 69 -46.32 0.00 16.16
CA HIS A 69 -45.20 -0.92 16.36
C HIS A 69 -44.79 -1.59 15.04
N TYR A 70 -45.74 -2.20 14.31
CA TYR A 70 -45.43 -2.84 13.02
C TYR A 70 -44.86 -1.87 11.98
N GLN A 71 -45.44 -0.66 11.87
CA GLN A 71 -44.91 0.37 10.97
C GLN A 71 -43.50 0.82 11.34
N PHE A 72 -43.17 0.86 12.63
CA PHE A 72 -41.84 1.18 13.09
C PHE A 72 -40.84 0.05 12.77
N VAL A 73 -41.22 -1.21 13.02
CA VAL A 73 -40.40 -2.38 12.68
C VAL A 73 -40.11 -2.45 11.18
N GLU A 74 -41.10 -2.19 10.34
CA GLU A 74 -40.93 -2.14 8.88
C GLU A 74 -39.91 -1.07 8.46
N ARG A 75 -40.00 0.14 9.02
CA ARG A 75 -39.02 1.21 8.77
C ARG A 75 -37.62 0.84 9.25
N LEU A 76 -37.51 0.17 10.39
CA LEU A 76 -36.22 -0.26 10.95
C LEU A 76 -35.57 -1.34 10.07
N GLN A 77 -36.34 -2.32 9.61
CA GLN A 77 -35.87 -3.33 8.66
C GLN A 77 -35.42 -2.70 7.34
N HIS A 78 -36.17 -1.71 6.83
CA HIS A 78 -35.77 -0.96 5.66
C HIS A 78 -34.44 -0.21 5.86
N ALA A 79 -34.27 0.45 7.01
CA ALA A 79 -33.02 1.15 7.36
C ALA A 79 -31.83 0.19 7.47
N ILE A 80 -32.02 -1.00 8.06
CA ILE A 80 -31.02 -2.07 8.11
C ILE A 80 -30.61 -2.48 6.69
N GLY A 81 -31.58 -2.73 5.79
CA GLY A 81 -31.30 -3.08 4.40
C GLY A 81 -30.55 -1.98 3.64
N MET A 82 -30.88 -0.71 3.87
CA MET A 82 -30.11 0.41 3.32
C MET A 82 -28.67 0.44 3.87
N GLN A 83 -28.49 0.21 5.17
CA GLN A 83 -27.18 0.19 5.82
C GLN A 83 -26.29 -0.94 5.29
N ASP A 84 -26.86 -2.12 5.05
CA ASP A 84 -26.15 -3.23 4.40
C ASP A 84 -25.65 -2.83 3.00
N GLY A 85 -26.50 -2.14 2.22
CA GLY A 85 -26.11 -1.60 0.91
C GLY A 85 -24.97 -0.58 1.00
N VAL A 86 -25.00 0.30 2.01
CA VAL A 86 -23.92 1.27 2.29
C VAL A 86 -22.62 0.54 2.62
N ILE A 87 -22.65 -0.44 3.54
CA ILE A 87 -21.47 -1.24 3.90
C ILE A 87 -20.91 -1.96 2.68
N ALA A 88 -21.76 -2.56 1.85
CA ALA A 88 -21.32 -3.23 0.63
C ALA A 88 -20.59 -2.27 -0.33
N ASN A 89 -21.04 -1.02 -0.44
CA ASN A 89 -20.36 0.01 -1.22
C ASN A 89 -19.00 0.38 -0.61
N LEU A 90 -18.94 0.57 0.71
CA LEU A 90 -17.71 0.89 1.44
C LEU A 90 -16.66 -0.22 1.31
N VAL A 91 -17.07 -1.49 1.40
CA VAL A 91 -16.18 -2.64 1.20
C VAL A 91 -15.64 -2.68 -0.23
N ARG A 92 -16.47 -2.39 -1.24
CA ARG A 92 -15.99 -2.28 -2.63
C ARG A 92 -14.96 -1.15 -2.80
N GLN A 93 -15.20 0.00 -2.16
CA GLN A 93 -14.25 1.11 -2.14
C GLN A 93 -12.95 0.74 -1.44
N GLU A 94 -13.01 0.08 -0.28
CA GLU A 94 -11.82 -0.40 0.44
C GLU A 94 -10.97 -1.32 -0.43
N ASN A 95 -11.61 -2.25 -1.15
CA ASN A 95 -10.92 -3.16 -2.07
C ASN A 95 -10.26 -2.42 -3.23
N GLN A 96 -10.89 -1.37 -3.77
CA GLN A 96 -10.26 -0.51 -4.78
C GLN A 96 -9.05 0.23 -4.20
N CYS A 97 -9.17 0.82 -3.02
CA CYS A 97 -8.05 1.48 -2.34
C CYS A 97 -6.88 0.50 -2.11
N ARG A 98 -7.16 -0.73 -1.68
CA ARG A 98 -6.18 -1.80 -1.50
C ARG A 98 -5.45 -2.14 -2.80
N ALA A 99 -6.17 -2.28 -3.90
CA ALA A 99 -5.57 -2.52 -5.21
C ALA A 99 -4.65 -1.35 -5.64
N THR A 100 -5.07 -0.10 -5.41
CA THR A 100 -4.23 1.07 -5.74
C THR A 100 -2.97 1.17 -4.89
N LEU A 101 -3.03 0.79 -3.61
CA LEU A 101 -1.86 0.73 -2.74
C LEU A 101 -0.87 -0.33 -3.25
N MET A 102 -1.36 -1.53 -3.57
CA MET A 102 -0.53 -2.61 -4.11
C MET A 102 0.19 -2.18 -5.40
N GLN A 103 -0.49 -1.46 -6.30
CA GLN A 103 0.14 -0.92 -7.51
C GLN A 103 1.24 0.10 -7.19
N ALA A 104 1.03 0.97 -6.20
CA ALA A 104 2.05 1.93 -5.76
C ALA A 104 3.27 1.22 -5.15
N GLU A 105 3.06 0.19 -4.34
CA GLU A 105 4.12 -0.64 -3.74
C GLU A 105 4.95 -1.36 -4.82
N MET A 106 4.29 -1.97 -5.81
CA MET A 106 4.98 -2.59 -6.95
C MET A 106 5.83 -1.58 -7.71
N ARG A 107 5.33 -0.35 -7.90
CA ARG A 107 6.09 0.71 -8.57
C ARG A 107 7.33 1.12 -7.78
N VAL A 108 7.21 1.29 -6.45
CA VAL A 108 8.36 1.59 -5.58
C VAL A 108 9.41 0.48 -5.67
N SER A 109 8.97 -0.78 -5.54
CA SER A 109 9.87 -1.94 -5.65
C SER A 109 10.59 -1.99 -7.00
N GLY A 110 9.86 -1.81 -8.11
CA GLY A 110 10.44 -1.78 -9.45
C GLY A 110 11.47 -0.65 -9.64
N LEU A 111 11.21 0.56 -9.14
CA LEU A 111 12.17 1.66 -9.21
C LEU A 111 13.44 1.38 -8.40
N LYS A 112 13.31 0.78 -7.21
CA LYS A 112 14.46 0.37 -6.39
C LYS A 112 15.32 -0.68 -7.11
N GLN A 113 14.69 -1.69 -7.73
CA GLN A 113 15.41 -2.68 -8.52
C GLN A 113 16.17 -2.05 -9.71
N VAL A 114 15.55 -1.09 -10.41
CA VAL A 114 16.20 -0.36 -11.50
C VAL A 114 17.40 0.45 -10.98
N LEU A 115 17.27 1.12 -9.84
CA LEU A 115 18.36 1.87 -9.23
C LEU A 115 19.54 0.95 -8.89
N GLU A 116 19.30 -0.18 -8.23
CA GLU A 116 20.35 -1.13 -7.88
C GLU A 116 21.04 -1.70 -9.13
N LYS A 117 20.26 -2.06 -10.16
CA LYS A 117 20.83 -2.50 -11.45
C LYS A 117 21.75 -1.44 -12.07
N ARG A 118 21.36 -0.16 -12.02
CA ARG A 118 22.20 0.93 -12.55
C ARG A 118 23.47 1.14 -11.74
N LYS A 119 23.40 1.05 -10.40
CA LYS A 119 24.58 1.13 -9.53
C LYS A 119 25.60 0.04 -9.88
N LEU A 120 25.14 -1.20 -10.01
CA LEU A 120 25.99 -2.34 -10.39
C LEU A 120 26.63 -2.15 -11.77
N GLN A 121 25.88 -1.62 -12.74
CA GLN A 121 26.42 -1.31 -14.07
C GLN A 121 27.51 -0.26 -14.04
N ILE A 122 27.33 0.82 -13.25
CA ILE A 122 28.33 1.88 -13.09
C ILE A 122 29.59 1.32 -12.42
N ALA A 123 29.43 0.59 -11.31
CA ALA A 123 30.54 -0.03 -10.59
C ALA A 123 31.34 -1.00 -11.48
N ALA A 124 30.66 -1.79 -12.31
CA ALA A 124 31.33 -2.69 -13.25
C ALA A 124 32.11 -1.96 -14.34
N VAL A 125 31.63 -0.80 -14.81
CA VAL A 125 32.37 0.04 -15.77
C VAL A 125 33.58 0.67 -15.11
N GLU A 126 33.46 1.18 -13.88
CA GLU A 126 34.56 1.76 -13.11
C GLU A 126 35.64 0.72 -12.80
N GLN A 127 35.24 -0.48 -12.38
CA GLN A 127 36.16 -1.59 -12.12
C GLN A 127 36.96 -1.98 -13.37
N ARG A 128 36.30 -2.07 -14.54
CA ARG A 128 36.99 -2.35 -15.81
C ARG A 128 37.97 -1.25 -16.20
N ARG A 129 37.63 0.02 -15.95
CA ARG A 129 38.52 1.16 -16.22
C ARG A 129 39.75 1.13 -15.31
N GLU A 130 39.57 0.87 -14.02
CA GLU A 130 40.71 0.80 -13.09
C GLU A 130 41.60 -0.40 -13.40
N GLN A 131 41.02 -1.56 -13.71
CA GLN A 131 41.79 -2.73 -14.14
C GLN A 131 42.65 -2.42 -15.38
N GLY A 132 42.07 -1.80 -16.41
CA GLY A 132 42.83 -1.41 -17.61
C GLY A 132 43.99 -0.45 -17.29
N ARG A 133 43.76 0.54 -16.42
CA ARG A 133 44.79 1.50 -16.00
C ARG A 133 45.92 0.83 -15.21
N MET A 134 45.58 -0.16 -14.38
CA MET A 134 46.55 -0.97 -13.63
C MET A 134 47.36 -1.87 -14.56
N ASP A 135 46.73 -2.48 -15.55
CA ASP A 135 47.38 -3.34 -16.55
C ASP A 135 48.37 -2.53 -17.41
N GLU A 136 47.98 -1.32 -17.85
CA GLU A 136 48.86 -0.39 -18.57
C GLU A 136 50.09 0.01 -17.74
N MET A 137 49.89 0.34 -16.47
CA MET A 137 51.00 0.67 -15.57
C MET A 137 51.93 -0.53 -15.35
N ALA A 138 51.38 -1.73 -15.17
CA ALA A 138 52.16 -2.96 -15.02
C ALA A 138 52.99 -3.25 -16.28
N ALA A 139 52.41 -3.07 -17.47
CA ALA A 139 53.11 -3.24 -18.74
C ALA A 139 54.27 -2.24 -18.90
N LEU A 140 54.08 -0.97 -18.53
CA LEU A 140 55.14 0.05 -18.56
C LEU A 140 56.28 -0.28 -17.59
N VAL A 141 55.97 -0.70 -16.36
CA VAL A 141 56.98 -1.11 -15.37
C VAL A 141 57.74 -2.34 -15.85
N TYR A 142 57.04 -3.33 -16.42
CA TYR A 142 57.65 -4.52 -16.97
C TYR A 142 58.59 -4.20 -18.14
N ALA A 143 58.14 -3.39 -19.11
CA ALA A 143 58.96 -2.96 -20.24
C ALA A 143 60.21 -2.21 -19.78
N ARG A 144 60.10 -1.32 -18.77
CA ARG A 144 61.25 -0.62 -18.19
C ARG A 144 62.25 -1.57 -17.53
N ARG A 145 61.76 -2.58 -16.79
CA ARG A 145 62.62 -3.61 -16.16
C ARG A 145 63.35 -4.46 -17.20
N MET A 146 62.66 -4.85 -18.28
CA MET A 146 63.27 -5.61 -19.37
C MET A 146 64.37 -4.79 -20.07
N ALA A 147 64.10 -3.51 -20.33
CA ALA A 147 65.09 -2.61 -20.92
C ALA A 147 66.33 -2.42 -20.01
N SER A 148 66.15 -2.31 -18.69
CA SER A 148 67.29 -2.21 -17.76
C SER A 148 68.11 -3.50 -17.68
N ALA A 149 67.47 -4.66 -17.69
CA ALA A 149 68.17 -5.95 -17.66
C ALA A 149 69.03 -6.16 -18.94
N GLN A 150 68.51 -5.79 -20.11
CA GLN A 150 69.26 -5.86 -21.36
C GLN A 150 70.49 -4.93 -21.39
N LEU A 151 70.43 -3.80 -20.69
CA LEU A 151 71.56 -2.86 -20.58
C LEU A 151 72.64 -3.35 -19.62
N GLU A 152 72.29 -4.18 -18.63
CA GLU A 152 73.25 -4.79 -17.70
C GLU A 152 73.98 -5.98 -18.32
N ASP A 153 73.29 -6.82 -19.11
CA ASP A 153 73.92 -7.93 -19.85
C ASP A 153 74.85 -7.49 -20.99
N ALA A 154 74.73 -6.24 -21.45
CA ALA A 154 75.54 -5.67 -22.53
C ALA A 154 76.82 -4.97 -22.05
N ARG A 155 77.11 -4.97 -20.74
CA ARG A 155 78.31 -4.39 -20.13
C ARG A 155 79.29 -5.46 -19.66
#